data_AF-A0A0A1ZIF6-F1
#
_entry.id   AF-A0A0A1ZIF6-F1
#
_cell.length_a   1.000
_cell.length_b   1.000
_cell.length_c   1.000
_cell.angle_alpha   90.00
_cell.angle_beta   90.00
_cell.angle_gamma   90.00
#
_symmetry.space_group_name_H-M   'P 1'
#
loop_
_entity.id
_entity.type
_entity.pdbx_description
1 polymer ?
#
loop_
_entity_poly.entity_id
_entity_poly.type
_entity_poly.pdbx_seq_one_letter_code
_entity_poly.pdbx_strand_id
1 'polypeptide(L)'
;MSILDKTKIGNSVKVNLELSKDRLNQEIINALNISSVGKIIDFKITDGKGIGVVLELSNGKEQWFFENEIDLLDENGNVIKKIIDKKEKNYLISEALKKLKYENKNKVRELLNPINFFLWLVVSFKDIF
;
A
#
# COMPACT_ATOMS: atom_id res chain seq x y z
N MET A 1 12.38 -4.71 -0.53
CA MET A 1 12.96 -3.46 -1.07
C MET A 1 12.85 -2.44 0.04
N SER A 2 13.99 -1.93 0.54
CA SER A 2 14.00 -1.02 1.69
C SER A 2 13.53 0.39 1.28
N ILE A 3 12.98 1.16 2.21
CA ILE A 3 12.65 2.58 1.98
C ILE A 3 13.83 3.37 1.40
N LEU A 4 15.05 3.04 1.82
CA LEU A 4 16.29 3.68 1.38
C LEU A 4 16.55 3.58 -0.12
N ASP A 5 16.09 2.50 -0.76
CA ASP A 5 16.26 2.32 -2.21
C ASP A 5 15.28 3.18 -3.02
N LYS A 6 14.16 3.58 -2.41
CA LYS A 6 13.05 4.26 -3.06
C LYS A 6 13.01 5.76 -2.76
N THR A 7 13.62 6.21 -1.67
CA THR A 7 13.60 7.61 -1.27
C THR A 7 14.98 8.21 -1.11
N LYS A 8 15.07 9.50 -1.41
CA LYS A 8 16.25 10.31 -1.16
C LYS A 8 15.89 11.41 -0.18
N ILE A 9 16.92 11.94 0.49
CA ILE A 9 16.81 13.15 1.29
C ILE A 9 16.27 14.27 0.38
N GLY A 10 15.27 15.00 0.88
CA GLY A 10 14.58 16.06 0.15
C GLY A 10 13.26 15.67 -0.49
N ASN A 11 12.94 14.37 -0.59
CA ASN A 11 11.64 13.94 -1.10
C ASN A 11 10.51 14.28 -0.11
N SER A 12 9.34 14.57 -0.66
CA SER A 12 8.11 14.72 0.11
C SER A 12 7.46 13.36 0.34
N VAL A 13 7.02 13.11 1.57
CA VAL A 13 6.27 11.92 1.94
C VAL A 13 5.04 12.30 2.72
N LYS A 14 4.02 11.45 2.68
CA LYS A 14 2.80 11.60 3.45
C LYS A 14 2.86 10.72 4.68
N VAL A 15 2.60 11.29 5.84
CA VAL A 15 2.52 10.56 7.10
C VAL A 15 1.12 10.01 7.29
N ASN A 16 1.03 8.74 7.68
CA ASN A 16 -0.22 8.12 8.11
C ASN A 16 -0.41 8.32 9.62
N LEU A 17 -1.38 9.17 9.96
CA LEU A 17 -1.68 9.54 11.34
C LEU A 17 -2.27 8.37 12.14
N GLU A 18 -2.97 7.44 11.50
CA GLU A 18 -3.61 6.30 12.19
C GLU A 18 -2.60 5.39 12.86
N LEU A 19 -1.43 5.21 12.24
CA LEU A 19 -0.38 4.32 12.73
C LEU A 19 0.59 5.00 13.70
N SER A 20 0.68 6.34 13.65
CA SER A 20 1.70 7.11 14.36
C SER A 20 1.19 7.77 15.64
N LYS A 21 -0.14 7.82 15.86
CA LYS A 21 -0.79 8.61 16.91
C LYS A 21 -0.28 8.34 18.32
N ASP A 22 0.02 7.09 18.64
CA ASP A 22 0.31 6.66 20.02
C ASP A 22 1.64 7.20 20.55
N ARG A 23 2.57 7.59 19.67
CA ARG A 23 3.93 8.05 20.04
C ARG A 23 4.10 9.57 19.91
N LEU A 24 3.20 10.24 19.21
CA LEU A 24 3.37 11.64 18.84
C LEU A 24 2.79 12.59 19.87
N ASN A 25 3.46 13.73 20.04
CA ASN A 25 2.93 14.80 20.86
C ASN A 25 1.71 15.46 20.18
N GLN A 26 0.78 16.00 20.97
CA GLN A 26 -0.45 16.63 20.47
C GLN A 26 -0.17 17.76 19.46
N GLU A 27 0.91 18.50 19.66
CA GLU A 27 1.32 19.57 18.76
C GLU A 27 1.73 19.06 17.36
N ILE A 28 2.42 17.92 17.30
CA ILE A 28 2.80 17.27 16.04
C ILE A 28 1.56 16.69 15.36
N ILE A 29 0.66 16.09 16.13
CA ILE A 29 -0.62 15.58 15.61
C ILE A 29 -1.41 16.73 14.96
N ASN A 30 -1.45 17.90 15.60
CA ASN A 30 -2.12 19.07 15.05
C ASN A 30 -1.45 19.56 13.76
N ALA A 31 -0.12 19.60 13.70
CA ALA A 31 0.61 19.95 12.48
C ALA A 31 0.32 18.96 11.34
N LEU A 32 0.28 17.66 11.64
CA LEU A 32 -0.04 16.61 10.67
C LEU A 32 -1.51 16.62 10.20
N ASN A 33 -2.43 17.07 11.04
CA ASN A 33 -3.83 17.30 10.67
C ASN A 33 -3.97 18.46 9.67
N ILE A 34 -3.13 19.49 9.78
CA ILE A 34 -3.12 20.64 8.87
C ILE A 34 -2.39 20.28 7.57
N SER A 35 -1.22 19.65 7.68
CA SER A 35 -0.41 19.19 6.56
C SER A 35 0.20 17.84 6.90
N SER A 36 -0.35 16.78 6.32
CA SER A 36 0.20 15.42 6.48
C SER A 36 1.44 15.17 5.62
N VAL A 37 1.91 16.17 4.88
CA VAL A 37 3.11 16.07 4.04
C VAL A 37 4.31 16.62 4.80
N GLY A 38 5.39 15.85 4.84
CA GLY A 38 6.68 16.22 5.41
C GLY A 38 7.81 15.98 4.42
N LYS A 39 8.95 16.65 4.64
CA LYS A 39 10.15 16.51 3.82
C LYS A 39 11.18 15.63 4.52
N ILE A 40 11.76 14.66 3.82
CA ILE A 40 12.81 13.81 4.40
C ILE A 40 14.09 14.63 4.59
N ILE A 41 14.58 14.70 5.82
CA ILE A 41 15.85 15.36 6.14
C ILE A 41 16.97 14.35 6.45
N ASP A 42 16.63 13.23 7.10
CA ASP A 42 17.62 12.24 7.52
C ASP A 42 16.99 10.87 7.76
N PHE A 43 17.81 9.85 8.01
CA PHE A 43 17.41 8.50 8.35
C PHE A 43 18.02 8.06 9.68
N LYS A 44 17.23 7.42 10.52
CA LYS A 44 17.65 6.94 11.84
C LYS A 44 17.55 5.42 11.90
N ILE A 45 18.53 4.75 12.50
CA ILE A 45 18.45 3.31 12.78
C ILE A 45 17.61 3.12 14.05
N THR A 46 16.63 2.22 14.00
CA THR A 46 15.79 1.86 15.16
C THR A 46 16.15 0.47 15.68
N ASP A 47 16.03 0.25 16.99
CA ASP A 47 16.37 -1.02 17.63
C ASP A 47 15.53 -2.17 17.07
N GLY A 48 16.20 -3.16 16.46
CA GLY A 48 15.57 -4.39 15.96
C GLY A 48 15.63 -4.65 14.43
N LYS A 49 16.37 -3.86 13.65
CA LYS A 49 16.55 -3.89 12.16
C LYS A 49 15.67 -2.92 11.35
N GLY A 50 14.92 -2.03 12.02
CA GLY A 50 14.11 -1.01 11.34
C GLY A 50 14.92 0.22 10.93
N ILE A 51 14.48 0.88 9.86
CA ILE A 51 14.94 2.22 9.48
C ILE A 51 13.78 3.19 9.76
N GLY A 52 14.06 4.20 10.57
CA GLY A 52 13.22 5.36 10.77
C GLY A 52 13.61 6.46 9.78
N VAL A 53 12.62 7.25 9.37
CA VAL A 53 12.79 8.40 8.48
C VAL A 53 12.50 9.66 9.28
N VAL A 54 13.47 10.58 9.31
CA VAL A 54 13.35 11.88 9.96
C VAL A 54 12.73 12.86 8.97
N LEU A 55 11.60 13.43 9.35
CA LEU A 55 10.83 14.37 8.55
C LEU A 55 10.84 15.75 9.18
N GLU A 56 11.03 16.76 8.34
CA GLU A 56 10.70 18.15 8.63
C GLU A 56 9.21 18.35 8.32
N LEU A 57 8.45 18.73 9.34
CA LEU A 57 7.03 19.02 9.29
C LEU A 57 6.78 20.48 8.86
N SER A 58 5.54 20.80 8.49
CA SER A 58 5.14 22.16 8.07
C SER A 58 5.33 23.23 9.16
N ASN A 59 5.42 22.84 10.42
CA ASN A 59 5.69 23.74 11.55
C ASN A 59 7.19 23.96 11.79
N GLY A 60 8.08 23.44 10.94
CA GLY A 60 9.52 23.51 11.09
C GLY A 60 10.08 22.59 12.17
N LYS A 61 9.27 21.72 12.78
CA LYS A 61 9.74 20.72 13.73
C LYS A 61 10.17 19.46 13.02
N GLU A 62 11.19 18.84 13.58
CA GLU A 62 11.70 17.56 13.12
C GLU A 62 11.08 16.43 13.94
N GLN A 63 10.56 15.41 13.26
CA GLN A 63 10.02 14.22 13.89
C GLN A 63 10.36 12.99 13.05
N TRP A 64 10.73 11.91 13.73
CA TRP A 64 11.03 10.65 13.07
C TRP A 64 9.81 9.70 13.08
N PHE A 65 9.65 8.98 11.97
CA PHE A 65 8.57 8.03 11.70
C PHE A 65 9.15 6.71 11.22
N PHE A 66 8.40 5.63 11.38
CA PHE A 66 8.78 4.33 10.84
C PHE A 66 8.47 4.23 9.34
N GLU A 67 9.17 3.34 8.62
CA GLU A 67 8.92 3.10 7.19
C GLU A 67 7.45 2.75 6.88
N ASN A 68 6.76 2.04 7.78
CA ASN A 68 5.37 1.62 7.61
C ASN A 68 4.35 2.74 7.92
N GLU A 69 4.78 3.78 8.62
CA GLU A 69 3.96 4.95 8.97
C GLU A 69 3.96 6.00 7.85
N ILE A 70 4.84 5.87 6.86
CA ILE A 70 4.99 6.83 5.76
C ILE A 70 4.63 6.24 4.41
N ASP A 71 3.97 7.08 3.61
CA ASP A 71 3.58 6.81 2.24
C ASP A 71 4.39 7.70 1.30
N LEU A 72 4.99 7.09 0.28
CA LEU A 72 5.75 7.83 -0.73
C LEU A 72 4.81 8.57 -1.66
N LEU A 73 5.14 9.82 -1.96
CA LEU A 73 4.39 10.65 -2.90
C LEU A 73 5.10 10.71 -4.24
N ASP A 74 4.31 10.60 -5.32
CA ASP A 74 4.75 10.95 -6.67
C ASP A 74 4.87 12.47 -6.82
N GLU A 75 5.52 12.90 -7.90
CA GLU A 75 5.56 14.29 -8.38
C GLU A 75 4.17 14.96 -8.50
N ASN A 76 3.12 14.15 -8.62
CA ASN A 76 1.72 14.59 -8.70
C ASN A 76 0.99 14.59 -7.34
N GLY A 77 1.67 14.27 -6.22
CA GLY A 77 1.09 14.21 -4.87
C GLY A 77 0.26 12.95 -4.58
N ASN A 78 0.38 11.91 -5.42
CA ASN A 78 -0.32 10.63 -5.25
C ASN A 78 0.53 9.63 -4.47
N VAL A 79 -0.10 8.75 -3.68
CA VAL A 79 0.60 7.73 -2.89
C VAL A 79 1.05 6.56 -3.78
N ILE A 80 2.37 6.40 -3.95
CA ILE A 80 3.00 5.40 -4.83
C ILE A 80 2.77 3.97 -4.33
N LYS A 81 3.03 3.73 -3.03
CA LYS A 81 3.22 2.38 -2.48
C LYS A 81 1.92 1.56 -2.48
N LYS A 82 0.78 2.20 -2.24
CA LYS A 82 -0.53 1.53 -2.15
C LYS A 82 -1.14 1.18 -3.51
N ILE A 83 -0.82 1.97 -4.54
CA ILE A 83 -1.40 1.81 -5.88
C ILE A 83 -0.70 0.69 -6.65
N ILE A 84 0.64 0.62 -6.58
CA ILE A 84 1.42 -0.34 -7.37
C ILE A 84 1.15 -1.78 -6.90
N ASP A 85 1.24 -2.06 -5.60
CA ASP A 85 1.02 -3.40 -5.03
C ASP A 85 -0.40 -3.95 -5.32
N LYS A 86 -1.40 -3.06 -5.26
CA LYS A 86 -2.80 -3.43 -5.55
C LYS A 86 -3.02 -3.65 -7.05
N LYS A 87 -2.45 -2.78 -7.90
CA LYS A 87 -2.61 -2.86 -9.36
C LYS A 87 -1.89 -4.10 -9.92
N GLU A 88 -0.69 -4.39 -9.42
CA GLU A 88 0.09 -5.56 -9.82
C GLU A 88 -0.60 -6.87 -9.41
N LYS A 89 -1.07 -7.00 -8.16
CA LYS A 89 -1.85 -8.18 -7.73
C LYS A 89 -3.10 -8.39 -8.58
N ASN A 90 -3.85 -7.33 -8.85
CA ASN A 90 -5.05 -7.43 -9.68
C ASN A 90 -4.73 -7.84 -11.12
N TYR A 91 -3.65 -7.31 -11.70
CA TYR A 91 -3.20 -7.71 -13.03
C TYR A 91 -2.81 -9.20 -13.07
N LEU A 92 -2.00 -9.67 -12.12
CA LEU A 92 -1.59 -11.07 -12.02
C LEU A 92 -2.76 -12.04 -11.82
N ILE A 93 -3.72 -11.70 -10.95
CA ILE A 93 -4.94 -12.47 -10.76
C ILE A 93 -5.76 -12.49 -12.04
N SER A 94 -5.92 -11.34 -12.71
CA SER A 94 -6.67 -11.26 -13.97
C SER A 94 -6.02 -12.07 -15.09
N GLU A 95 -4.70 -12.11 -15.16
CA GLU A 95 -3.94 -12.87 -16.15
C GLU A 95 -4.02 -14.38 -15.87
N ALA A 96 -3.92 -14.78 -14.60
CA ALA A 96 -4.17 -16.16 -14.17
C ALA A 96 -5.59 -16.61 -14.53
N LEU A 97 -6.59 -15.75 -14.30
CA LEU A 97 -7.99 -16.01 -14.67
C LEU A 97 -8.21 -16.08 -16.18
N LYS A 98 -7.54 -15.23 -16.97
CA LYS A 98 -7.58 -15.28 -18.45
C LYS A 98 -6.99 -16.58 -19.01
N LYS A 99 -6.01 -17.17 -18.32
CA LYS A 99 -5.38 -18.43 -18.71
C LYS A 99 -6.26 -19.66 -18.43
N LEU A 100 -7.30 -19.53 -17.61
CA LEU A 100 -8.23 -20.62 -17.34
C LEU A 100 -9.04 -20.94 -18.60
N LYS A 101 -8.78 -22.09 -19.22
CA LYS A 101 -9.62 -22.67 -20.28
C LYS A 101 -10.86 -23.28 -19.64
N TYR A 102 -11.88 -22.47 -19.40
CA TYR A 102 -13.18 -22.95 -18.96
C TYR A 102 -14.02 -23.35 -20.17
N GLU A 103 -14.46 -24.61 -20.19
CA GLU A 103 -15.52 -25.06 -21.10
C GLU A 103 -16.86 -24.89 -20.40
N ASN A 104 -17.85 -24.34 -21.10
CA ASN A 104 -19.17 -24.09 -20.53
C ASN A 104 -19.89 -25.42 -20.21
N LYS A 105 -20.03 -25.74 -18.92
CA LYS A 105 -20.68 -26.97 -18.43
C LYS A 105 -22.07 -26.63 -17.89
N ASN A 106 -23.09 -26.86 -18.71
CA ASN A 106 -24.48 -26.50 -18.40
C ASN A 106 -25.24 -27.55 -17.57
N LYS A 107 -24.63 -28.72 -17.29
CA LYS A 107 -25.30 -29.82 -16.58
C LYS A 107 -24.89 -29.85 -15.11
N VAL A 108 -25.89 -29.92 -14.22
CA VAL A 108 -25.70 -30.04 -12.76
C VAL A 108 -24.79 -31.23 -12.39
N ARG A 109 -24.89 -32.36 -13.12
CA ARG A 109 -24.03 -33.53 -12.90
C ARG A 109 -22.54 -33.26 -13.11
N GLU A 110 -22.18 -32.27 -13.92
CA GLU A 110 -20.78 -31.92 -14.21
C GLU A 110 -20.19 -30.96 -13.17
N LEU A 111 -21.05 -30.25 -12.44
CA LEU A 111 -20.72 -29.34 -11.33
C LEU A 111 -20.58 -30.07 -9.99
N LEU A 112 -20.94 -31.36 -9.91
CA LEU A 112 -20.69 -32.18 -8.71
C LEU A 112 -19.20 -32.45 -8.49
N ASN A 113 -18.36 -32.30 -9.53
CA ASN A 113 -16.92 -32.32 -9.35
C ASN A 113 -16.49 -30.99 -8.68
N PRO A 114 -15.85 -31.04 -7.49
CA PRO A 114 -15.44 -29.84 -6.76
C PRO A 114 -14.59 -28.89 -7.60
N ILE A 115 -13.68 -29.42 -8.43
CA ILE A 115 -12.82 -28.59 -9.30
C ILE A 115 -13.64 -27.86 -10.36
N ASN A 116 -14.59 -28.54 -10.99
CA ASN A 116 -15.47 -27.93 -11.99
C ASN A 116 -16.40 -26.87 -11.37
N PHE A 117 -16.89 -27.13 -10.16
CA PHE A 117 -17.71 -26.18 -9.41
C PHE A 117 -16.96 -24.87 -9.14
N PHE A 118 -15.72 -24.95 -8.64
CA PHE A 118 -14.90 -23.77 -8.39
C PHE A 118 -14.59 -22.98 -9.67
N LEU A 119 -14.28 -23.67 -10.77
CA LEU A 119 -14.04 -23.04 -12.07
C LEU A 119 -15.28 -22.32 -12.60
N TRP A 120 -16.46 -22.97 -12.53
CA TRP A 120 -17.74 -22.36 -12.90
C TRP A 120 -18.04 -21.14 -12.03
N LEU A 121 -17.89 -21.26 -10.71
CA LEU A 121 -18.16 -20.19 -9.75
C LEU A 121 -17.32 -18.93 -10.02
N VAL A 122 -16.01 -19.11 -10.25
CA VAL A 122 -15.08 -18.01 -10.56
C VAL A 122 -15.45 -17.31 -11.87
N VAL A 123 -15.86 -18.05 -12.89
CA VAL A 123 -16.31 -17.49 -14.17
C VAL A 123 -17.65 -16.78 -14.04
N SER A 124 -18.60 -17.33 -13.28
CA SER A 124 -19.89 -16.66 -13.03
C SER A 124 -19.74 -15.33 -12.32
N PHE A 125 -18.81 -15.22 -11.36
CA PHE A 125 -18.52 -13.93 -10.72
C PHE A 125 -17.92 -12.90 -11.68
N LYS A 126 -17.14 -13.35 -12.69
CA LYS A 126 -16.60 -12.48 -13.73
C LYS A 126 -17.68 -11.90 -14.64
N ASP A 127 -18.77 -12.62 -14.89
CA ASP A 127 -19.86 -12.13 -15.75
C ASP A 127 -20.83 -11.17 -15.00
N ILE A 128 -20.76 -11.10 -13.67
CA ILE A 128 -21.63 -10.28 -12.82
C ILE A 128 -21.09 -8.86 -12.59
N PHE A 129 -19.77 -8.64 -12.67
CA PHE A 129 -19.08 -7.38 -12.41
C PHE A 129 -18.39 -6.83 -13.66
#